data_AF-A0A6M0IM29-F1
#
_entry.id   AF-A0A6M0IM29-F1
#
_cell.length_a   1.000
_cell.length_b   1.000
_cell.length_c   1.000
_cell.angle_alpha   90.00
_cell.angle_beta   90.00
_cell.angle_gamma   90.00
#
_symmetry.space_group_name_H-M   'P 1'
#
loop_
_entity.id
_entity.type
_entity.pdbx_description
1 polymer ?
#
loop_
_entity_poly.entity_id
_entity_poly.type
_entity_poly.pdbx_seq_one_letter_code
_entity_poly.pdbx_strand_id
1 'polypeptide(L)'
;MNRILNMLPLLLIGVSAAAQTTTPPTTPSAVVTTIEDITGKHFQPDTAFAALSEEDQTLLAKEPVANWGLAQESNNMTYYNLVIGTRSYQLLITRLPKSSFPTATLLRFTTPKSKPEPIARGALKPKEDAKTK
;
A
#
# COMPACT_ATOMS: atom_id res chain seq x y z
N MET A 1 14.88 7.08 -74.60
CA MET A 1 15.07 8.31 -73.81
C MET A 1 13.97 8.33 -72.75
N ASN A 2 14.26 7.81 -71.55
CA ASN A 2 14.46 8.60 -70.32
C ASN A 2 13.10 9.05 -69.74
N ARG A 3 12.65 8.74 -68.52
CA ARG A 3 13.27 8.23 -67.29
C ARG A 3 12.17 7.59 -66.41
N ILE A 4 12.47 6.45 -65.82
CA ILE A 4 11.69 5.78 -64.77
C ILE A 4 11.93 6.58 -63.49
N LEU A 5 10.88 7.19 -62.91
CA LEU A 5 10.98 7.87 -61.62
C LEU A 5 10.67 6.85 -60.51
N ASN A 6 11.75 6.29 -59.96
CA ASN A 6 11.78 5.58 -58.69
C ASN A 6 11.69 6.56 -57.50
N MET A 7 11.39 5.99 -56.32
CA MET A 7 11.30 6.57 -54.95
C MET A 7 9.85 6.85 -54.55
N LEU A 8 9.28 6.26 -53.50
CA LEU A 8 9.84 5.92 -52.19
C LEU A 8 8.82 5.04 -51.43
N PRO A 9 9.11 3.82 -50.94
CA PRO A 9 8.31 3.24 -49.87
C PRO A 9 8.87 3.73 -48.53
N LEU A 10 8.08 4.55 -47.82
CA LEU A 10 8.35 4.87 -46.42
C LEU A 10 8.28 3.57 -45.60
N LEU A 11 9.45 3.03 -45.25
CA LEU A 11 9.58 2.00 -44.23
C LEU A 11 9.25 2.63 -42.87
N LEU A 12 7.98 2.55 -42.48
CA LEU A 12 7.53 2.79 -41.11
C LEU A 12 7.91 1.57 -40.26
N ILE A 13 9.16 1.54 -39.80
CA ILE A 13 9.57 0.67 -38.69
C ILE A 13 8.97 1.30 -37.43
N GLY A 14 7.71 1.00 -37.16
CA GLY A 14 7.10 1.23 -35.87
C GLY A 14 7.80 0.33 -34.87
N VAL A 15 8.74 0.89 -34.10
CA VAL A 15 9.25 0.24 -32.89
C VAL A 15 8.07 0.17 -31.94
N SER A 16 7.42 -0.99 -31.88
CA SER A 16 6.50 -1.31 -30.79
C SER A 16 7.31 -1.26 -29.51
N ALA A 17 7.23 -0.13 -28.79
CA ALA A 17 7.62 -0.08 -27.40
C ALA A 17 6.84 -1.17 -26.68
N ALA A 18 7.53 -2.21 -26.22
CA ALA A 18 6.95 -3.17 -25.30
C ALA A 18 6.51 -2.37 -24.07
N ALA A 19 5.22 -2.09 -23.95
CA ALA A 19 4.64 -1.57 -22.73
C ALA A 19 4.99 -2.58 -21.63
N GLN A 20 5.83 -2.17 -20.69
CA GLN A 20 6.13 -2.96 -19.50
C GLN A 20 4.81 -3.24 -18.78
N THR A 21 4.30 -4.45 -18.94
CA THR A 21 3.23 -5.02 -18.11
C THR A 21 3.83 -5.40 -16.76
N THR A 22 4.43 -4.44 -16.05
CA THR A 22 4.70 -4.65 -14.64
C THR A 22 3.37 -4.38 -13.96
N THR A 23 2.64 -5.45 -13.65
CA THR A 23 1.50 -5.36 -12.74
C THR A 23 1.96 -4.54 -11.54
N PRO A 24 1.30 -3.42 -11.20
CA PRO A 24 1.70 -2.64 -10.04
C PRO A 24 1.72 -3.59 -8.83
N PRO A 25 2.77 -3.51 -7.97
CA PRO A 25 2.87 -4.38 -6.82
C PRO A 25 1.55 -4.31 -6.06
N THR A 26 0.91 -5.46 -5.86
CA THR A 26 -0.34 -5.51 -5.10
C THR A 26 0.04 -5.60 -3.63
N THR A 27 -0.63 -4.86 -2.75
CA THR A 27 -0.37 -4.94 -1.31
C THR A 27 -0.65 -6.39 -0.85
N PRO A 28 0.30 -7.06 -0.16
CA PRO A 28 0.11 -8.45 0.25
C PRO A 28 -1.13 -8.65 1.13
N SER A 29 -1.82 -9.78 0.97
CA SER A 29 -3.05 -10.10 1.71
C SER A 29 -2.87 -10.08 3.24
N ALA A 30 -1.71 -10.51 3.72
CA ALA A 30 -1.36 -10.45 5.15
C ALA A 30 -1.44 -9.02 5.71
N VAL A 31 -0.95 -8.04 4.95
CA VAL A 31 -0.97 -6.63 5.35
C VAL A 31 -2.40 -6.08 5.34
N VAL A 32 -3.17 -6.44 4.31
CA VAL A 32 -4.59 -6.06 4.22
C VAL A 32 -5.34 -6.58 5.44
N THR A 33 -5.27 -7.90 5.68
CA THR A 33 -5.95 -8.57 6.80
C THR A 33 -5.56 -7.95 8.14
N THR A 34 -4.26 -7.72 8.37
CA THR A 34 -3.76 -7.07 9.59
C THR A 34 -4.41 -5.70 9.81
N ILE A 35 -4.44 -4.84 8.79
CA ILE A 35 -5.04 -3.50 8.89
C ILE A 35 -6.55 -3.61 9.14
N GLU A 36 -7.24 -4.52 8.44
CA GLU A 36 -8.68 -4.71 8.62
C GLU A 36 -9.06 -5.23 10.00
N ASP A 37 -8.25 -6.12 10.58
CA ASP A 37 -8.51 -6.69 11.89
C ASP A 37 -8.24 -5.68 13.02
N ILE A 38 -7.19 -4.86 12.88
CA ILE A 38 -6.90 -3.77 13.85
C ILE A 38 -7.99 -2.70 13.79
N THR A 39 -8.46 -2.34 12.60
CA THR A 39 -9.35 -1.19 12.41
C THR A 39 -10.84 -1.54 12.39
N GLY A 40 -11.17 -2.82 12.21
CA GLY A 40 -12.54 -3.29 11.98
C GLY A 40 -13.15 -2.77 10.66
N LYS A 41 -12.35 -2.23 9.74
CA LYS A 41 -12.81 -1.59 8.49
C LYS A 41 -12.29 -2.36 7.28
N HIS A 42 -12.93 -2.17 6.13
CA HIS A 42 -12.39 -2.69 4.87
C HIS A 42 -11.25 -1.79 4.40
N PHE A 43 -10.09 -2.37 4.13
CA PHE A 43 -8.92 -1.63 3.68
C PHE A 43 -8.80 -1.74 2.17
N GLN A 44 -8.86 -0.60 1.48
CA GLN A 44 -8.65 -0.52 0.04
C GLN A 44 -7.28 0.10 -0.24
N PRO A 45 -6.25 -0.70 -0.60
CA PRO A 45 -4.92 -0.19 -0.89
C PRO A 45 -4.95 0.79 -2.07
N ASP A 46 -4.32 1.95 -1.90
CA ASP A 46 -4.14 2.96 -2.96
C ASP A 46 -2.70 2.98 -3.50
N THR A 47 -1.75 2.51 -2.71
CA THR A 47 -0.33 2.43 -3.04
C THR A 47 0.28 1.24 -2.31
N ALA A 48 0.88 0.33 -3.07
CA ALA A 48 1.86 -0.58 -2.50
C ALA A 48 3.23 0.08 -2.64
N PHE A 49 3.84 0.38 -1.50
CA PHE A 49 5.25 0.79 -1.48
C PHE A 49 6.13 -0.45 -1.69
N ALA A 50 7.39 -0.25 -2.09
CA ALA A 50 8.34 -1.27 -2.55
C ALA A 50 8.17 -2.67 -1.91
N ALA A 51 8.40 -3.72 -2.71
CA ALA A 51 8.20 -5.13 -2.34
C ALA A 51 8.46 -5.40 -0.86
N LEU A 52 7.37 -5.56 -0.09
CA LEU A 52 7.41 -5.90 1.33
C LEU A 52 8.30 -7.13 1.48
N SER A 53 9.30 -7.09 2.36
CA SER A 53 10.16 -8.25 2.55
C SER A 53 9.32 -9.45 3.00
N GLU A 54 9.67 -10.66 2.57
CA GLU A 54 8.98 -11.88 3.00
C GLU A 54 8.96 -12.01 4.53
N GLU A 55 10.01 -11.52 5.19
CA GLU A 55 10.10 -11.43 6.65
C GLU A 55 9.00 -10.54 7.23
N ASP A 56 8.82 -9.32 6.70
CA ASP A 56 7.77 -8.41 7.19
C ASP A 56 6.37 -8.99 6.98
N GLN A 57 6.13 -9.63 5.84
CA GLN A 57 4.85 -10.31 5.57
C GLN A 57 4.61 -11.44 6.56
N THR A 58 5.63 -12.24 6.84
CA THR A 58 5.55 -13.36 7.77
C THR A 58 5.31 -12.91 9.20
N LEU A 59 5.99 -11.85 9.64
CA LEU A 59 5.82 -11.28 10.97
C LEU A 59 4.41 -10.72 11.13
N LEU A 60 3.96 -9.85 10.22
CA LEU A 60 2.62 -9.26 10.28
C LEU A 60 1.51 -10.31 10.20
N ALA A 61 1.69 -11.38 9.41
CA ALA A 61 0.71 -12.47 9.32
C ALA A 61 0.60 -13.32 10.59
N LYS A 62 1.69 -13.42 11.38
CA LYS A 62 1.75 -14.28 12.57
C LYS A 62 1.36 -13.55 13.85
N GLU A 63 1.61 -12.25 13.92
CA GLU A 63 1.33 -11.47 15.12
C GLU A 63 -0.17 -11.26 15.32
N PRO A 64 -0.75 -11.72 16.44
CA PRO A 64 -2.13 -11.44 16.77
C PRO A 64 -2.40 -9.94 16.90
N VAL A 65 -3.62 -9.52 16.58
CA VAL A 65 -4.09 -8.13 16.80
C VAL A 65 -3.91 -7.69 18.25
N ALA A 66 -4.04 -8.61 19.21
CA ALA A 66 -3.87 -8.34 20.63
C ALA A 66 -2.44 -7.90 21.02
N ASN A 67 -1.42 -8.18 20.18
CA ASN A 67 -0.05 -7.73 20.41
C ASN A 67 0.18 -6.29 19.94
N TRP A 68 -0.78 -5.70 19.23
CA TRP A 68 -0.75 -4.29 18.89
C TRP A 68 -1.09 -3.46 20.13
N GLY A 69 -0.34 -2.37 20.32
CA GLY A 69 -0.65 -1.37 21.33
C GLY A 69 -2.03 -0.77 21.12
N LEU A 70 -2.64 -0.33 22.22
CA LEU A 70 -3.94 0.34 22.19
C LEU A 70 -3.90 1.60 21.32
N ALA A 71 -5.04 1.92 20.72
CA ALA A 71 -5.22 3.14 19.93
C ALA A 71 -4.72 4.37 20.71
N GLN A 72 -3.81 5.12 20.11
CA GLN A 72 -3.33 6.40 20.63
C GLN A 72 -3.82 7.52 19.73
N GLU A 73 -4.29 8.61 20.31
CA GLU A 73 -4.81 9.76 19.57
C GLU A 73 -3.85 10.95 19.64
N SER A 74 -3.62 11.62 18.52
CA SER A 74 -2.81 12.84 18.44
C SER A 74 -3.21 13.66 17.22
N ASN A 75 -3.56 14.95 17.37
CA ASN A 75 -3.72 15.89 16.24
C ASN A 75 -4.47 15.32 15.00
N ASN A 76 -5.73 14.88 15.17
CA ASN A 76 -6.56 14.27 14.13
C ASN A 76 -6.00 12.96 13.50
N MET A 77 -5.07 12.33 14.20
CA MET A 77 -4.52 11.02 13.85
C MET A 77 -4.77 10.03 14.99
N THR A 78 -5.03 8.79 14.61
CA THR A 78 -5.02 7.65 15.51
C THR A 78 -3.87 6.75 15.08
N TYR A 79 -3.09 6.22 16.01
CA TYR A 79 -2.03 5.29 15.69
C TYR A 79 -1.98 4.09 16.62
N TYR A 80 -1.48 2.97 16.08
CA TYR A 80 -1.24 1.71 16.78
C TYR A 80 0.20 1.31 16.54
N ASN A 81 0.88 0.82 17.58
CA ASN A 81 2.27 0.39 17.49
C ASN A 81 2.38 -1.11 17.70
N LEU A 82 3.26 -1.76 16.97
CA LEU A 82 3.65 -3.15 17.17
C LEU A 82 5.18 -3.21 17.23
N VAL A 83 5.72 -3.89 18.23
CA VAL A 83 7.17 -4.09 18.39
C VAL A 83 7.44 -5.59 18.42
N ILE A 84 8.27 -6.06 17.50
CA ILE A 84 8.63 -7.48 17.37
C ILE A 84 10.15 -7.58 17.31
N GLY A 85 10.77 -8.00 18.42
CA GLY A 85 12.23 -8.07 18.52
C GLY A 85 12.89 -6.72 18.19
N THR A 86 13.62 -6.67 17.08
CA THR A 86 14.32 -5.45 16.60
C THR A 86 13.52 -4.62 15.61
N ARG A 87 12.37 -5.11 15.14
CA ARG A 87 11.48 -4.42 14.19
C ARG A 87 10.35 -3.74 14.91
N SER A 88 9.88 -2.62 14.36
CA SER A 88 8.67 -1.97 14.84
C SER A 88 7.81 -1.50 13.69
N TYR A 89 6.50 -1.61 13.87
CA TYR A 89 5.50 -1.18 12.92
C TYR A 89 4.59 -0.15 13.57
N GLN A 90 4.11 0.79 12.78
CA GLN A 90 3.10 1.74 13.21
C GLN A 90 2.01 1.82 12.15
N LEU A 91 0.78 1.55 12.56
CA LEU A 91 -0.39 1.82 11.74
C LEU A 91 -0.88 3.22 12.07
N LEU A 92 -0.76 4.13 11.11
CA LEU A 92 -1.22 5.50 11.22
C LEU A 92 -2.54 5.69 10.46
N ILE A 93 -3.54 6.23 11.14
CA ILE A 93 -4.84 6.55 10.57
C ILE A 93 -5.02 8.05 10.62
N THR A 94 -5.25 8.65 9.46
CA THR A 94 -5.49 10.10 9.33
C THR A 94 -6.77 10.35 8.56
N ARG A 95 -7.45 11.45 8.85
CA ARG A 95 -8.58 11.92 8.04
C ARG A 95 -8.37 13.38 7.65
N LEU A 96 -8.13 13.61 6.36
CA LEU A 96 -8.09 14.96 5.84
C LEU A 96 -9.50 15.57 5.85
N PRO A 97 -9.66 16.89 6.05
CA PRO A 97 -10.97 17.54 6.16
C PRO A 97 -11.92 17.30 4.98
N LYS A 98 -11.37 17.08 3.78
CA LYS A 98 -12.15 16.86 2.55
C LYS A 98 -12.23 15.37 2.14
N SER A 99 -11.67 14.46 2.94
CA SER A 99 -11.66 13.05 2.60
C SER A 99 -12.94 12.35 3.03
N SER A 100 -13.58 11.64 2.09
CA SER A 100 -14.74 10.80 2.38
C SER A 100 -14.41 9.71 3.39
N PHE A 101 -13.21 9.14 3.32
CA PHE A 101 -12.75 8.04 4.17
C PHE A 101 -11.43 8.37 4.87
N PRO A 102 -11.18 7.84 6.08
CA PRO A 102 -9.85 7.87 6.67
C PRO A 102 -8.83 7.11 5.79
N THR A 103 -7.57 7.52 5.86
CA THR A 103 -6.44 6.85 5.22
C THR A 103 -5.65 6.09 6.28
N ALA A 104 -5.44 4.80 6.07
CA ALA A 104 -4.48 4.00 6.81
C ALA A 104 -3.13 3.99 6.08
N THR A 105 -2.05 4.20 6.82
CA THR A 105 -0.67 4.05 6.36
C THR A 105 0.07 3.17 7.34
N LEU A 106 0.56 2.03 6.86
CA LEU A 106 1.42 1.14 7.64
C LEU A 106 2.87 1.55 7.42
N LEU A 107 3.57 1.84 8.52
CA LEU A 107 4.96 2.27 8.56
C LEU A 107 5.81 1.17 9.20
N ARG A 108 7.00 0.96 8.65
CA ARG A 108 8.06 0.12 9.21
C ARG A 108 9.18 0.99 9.75
N PHE A 109 9.68 0.64 10.93
CA PHE A 109 10.90 1.17 11.51
C PHE A 109 11.92 0.03 11.60
N THR A 110 13.05 0.20 10.93
CA THR A 110 14.17 -0.77 11.02
C THR A 110 14.91 -0.64 12.34
N THR A 111 14.88 0.56 12.94
CA THR A 111 15.32 0.85 14.31
C THR A 111 14.46 1.96 14.93
N PRO A 112 14.39 2.11 16.27
CA PRO A 112 13.58 3.15 16.92
C PRO A 112 13.91 4.59 16.51
N LYS A 113 15.12 4.83 15.98
CA LYS A 113 15.59 6.16 15.53
C LYS A 113 15.56 6.32 14.01
N SER A 114 15.26 5.27 13.26
CA SER A 114 15.20 5.33 11.80
C SER A 114 13.99 6.14 11.33
N LYS A 115 14.14 6.77 10.16
CA LYS A 115 13.01 7.34 9.44
C LYS A 115 12.03 6.20 9.10
N PRO A 116 10.73 6.35 9.39
CA PRO A 116 9.76 5.33 9.01
C PRO A 116 9.65 5.20 7.50
N GLU A 117 9.52 3.96 7.06
CA GLU A 117 9.27 3.62 5.66
C GLU A 117 7.82 3.18 5.49
N PRO A 118 7.02 3.84 4.65
CA PRO A 118 5.68 3.37 4.34
C PRO A 118 5.77 2.05 3.58
N ILE A 119 5.02 1.06 4.04
CA ILE A 119 4.99 -0.28 3.42
C ILE A 119 3.60 -0.60 2.84
N ALA A 120 2.54 0.07 3.31
CA ALA A 120 1.23 0.06 2.68
C ALA A 120 0.46 1.35 2.97
N ARG A 121 -0.41 1.75 2.04
CA ARG A 121 -1.35 2.85 2.23
C ARG A 121 -2.67 2.57 1.51
N GLY A 122 -3.75 3.07 2.07
CA GLY A 122 -5.08 2.91 1.49
C GLY A 122 -6.18 3.58 2.29
N ALA A 123 -7.38 3.55 1.73
CA ALA A 123 -8.58 4.07 2.37
C ALA A 123 -9.23 3.02 3.29
N LEU A 124 -9.76 3.47 4.42
CA LEU A 124 -10.56 2.65 5.33
C LEU A 124 -12.05 2.88 5.09
N LYS A 125 -12.71 1.91 4.47
CA LYS A 125 -14.14 1.92 4.19
C LYS A 125 -14.91 1.18 5.27
N PRO A 126 -16.17 1.56 5.57
CA PRO A 126 -17.04 0.73 6.39
C PRO A 126 -17.17 -0.68 5.80
N LYS A 127 -17.17 -1.73 6.63
CA LYS A 127 -17.61 -3.07 6.21
C LYS A 127 -19.12 -3.01 5.99
N GLU A 128 -19.63 -3.63 4.93
CA GLU A 128 -21.05 -3.56 4.56
C GLU A 128 -22.00 -4.11 5.64
N ASP A 129 -21.47 -4.92 6.57
CA ASP A 129 -22.19 -5.48 7.71
C ASP A 129 -22.47 -4.48 8.85
N ALA A 130 -22.02 -3.22 8.74
CA ALA A 130 -22.30 -2.16 9.71
C ALA A 130 -23.62 -1.41 9.47
N LYS A 131 -24.57 -2.00 8.73
CA LYS A 131 -25.98 -1.56 8.77
C LYS A 131 -26.67 -2.24 9.94
N THR A 132 -26.73 -1.52 11.06
CA THR A 132 -27.51 -1.90 12.24
C THR A 132 -28.96 -2.13 11.85
N LYS A 133 -29.47 -3.29 12.27
CA LYS A 133 -30.89 -3.61 12.48
C LYS A 133 -31.55 -2.62 13.44
#